data_AF-A0A2U3LK17-F1
#
_entry.id   AF-A0A2U3LK17-F1
#
_cell.length_a   1.000
_cell.length_b   1.000
_cell.length_c   1.000
_cell.angle_alpha   90.00
_cell.angle_beta   90.00
_cell.angle_gamma   90.00
#
_symmetry.space_group_name_H-M   'P 1'
#
loop_
_entity.id
_entity.type
_entity.pdbx_description
1 polymer ?
#
loop_
_entity_poly.entity_id
_entity_poly.type
_entity_poly.pdbx_seq_one_letter_code
_entity_poly.pdbx_strand_id
1 'polypeptide(L)'
;MIQLSKAFLLFAALCRMASAAGPAPPGNYVLTEIATSGPSFWSPPINTSGQVVGWNFLWIPVSANAPVGSLVPFSGGGLGTAIDDRGQIVGASLGPQGMLPFLWTPDTPNASSGTSVAIPAPPGVSSLNMTMSINSYGQVIGSDDSGLSFFWTPSTPNGTTGTLNPDSRFNGVTRINDFGQVTLNPVPRAGNTPTLFTPTADR
;
A
#
# COMPACT_ATOMS: atom_id res chain seq x y z
N MET A 1 -22.54 -40.03 18.85
CA MET A 1 -22.68 -39.73 17.40
C MET A 1 -23.02 -38.25 17.28
N ILE A 2 -21.98 -37.46 16.98
CA ILE A 2 -21.87 -36.12 16.40
C ILE A 2 -22.99 -35.07 16.62
N GLN A 3 -22.54 -33.95 17.20
CA GLN A 3 -23.10 -32.60 17.33
C GLN A 3 -23.84 -32.02 16.10
N LEU A 4 -24.79 -31.12 16.36
CA LEU A 4 -25.00 -29.92 15.54
C LEU A 4 -25.52 -28.77 16.43
N SER A 5 -24.58 -28.08 17.08
CA SER A 5 -24.84 -26.76 17.65
C SER A 5 -24.91 -25.74 16.51
N LYS A 6 -26.07 -25.11 16.35
CA LYS A 6 -26.27 -23.98 15.43
C LYS A 6 -25.54 -22.76 16.00
N ALA A 7 -24.29 -22.57 15.61
CA ALA A 7 -23.60 -21.31 15.81
C ALA A 7 -24.26 -20.26 14.90
N PHE A 8 -25.12 -19.43 15.49
CA PHE A 8 -25.53 -18.16 14.90
C PHE A 8 -24.29 -17.26 14.84
N LEU A 9 -23.60 -17.25 13.71
CA LEU A 9 -22.61 -16.22 13.40
C LEU A 9 -23.37 -14.92 13.17
N LEU A 10 -23.35 -14.08 14.20
CA LEU A 10 -23.82 -12.70 14.15
C LEU A 10 -22.87 -11.91 13.24
N PHE A 11 -23.18 -11.81 11.94
CA PHE A 11 -22.60 -10.75 11.12
C PHE A 11 -23.20 -9.44 11.61
N ALA A 12 -22.48 -8.74 12.50
CA ALA A 12 -22.80 -7.36 12.80
C ALA A 12 -22.56 -6.54 11.53
N ALA A 13 -23.63 -6.31 10.76
CA ALA A 13 -23.67 -5.26 9.76
C ALA A 13 -23.49 -3.93 10.52
N LEU A 14 -22.25 -3.45 10.57
CA LEU A 14 -21.93 -2.16 11.16
C LEU A 14 -22.39 -1.07 10.16
N CYS A 15 -23.69 -0.82 10.08
CA CYS A 15 -24.19 0.43 9.51
C CYS A 15 -23.75 1.56 10.45
N ARG A 16 -22.72 2.32 10.06
CA ARG A 16 -22.35 3.53 10.79
C ARG A 16 -22.80 4.77 10.01
N MET A 17 -23.50 5.63 10.75
CA MET A 17 -24.04 6.90 10.30
C MET A 17 -22.89 7.88 10.01
N ALA A 18 -23.05 8.68 8.95
CA ALA A 18 -22.15 9.78 8.65
C ALA A 18 -22.12 10.76 9.84
N SER A 19 -20.92 11.07 10.34
CA SER A 19 -20.69 12.21 11.23
C SER A 19 -21.12 13.50 10.52
N ALA A 20 -21.62 14.49 11.27
CA ALA A 20 -22.18 15.73 10.73
C ALA A 20 -21.13 16.43 9.84
N ALA A 21 -21.33 16.34 8.52
CA ALA A 21 -20.49 16.99 7.54
C ALA A 21 -20.48 18.50 7.80
N GLY A 22 -19.29 19.11 7.86
CA GLY A 22 -19.16 20.56 7.67
C GLY A 22 -19.80 20.97 6.34
N PRO A 23 -20.06 22.27 6.10
CA PRO A 23 -20.64 22.71 4.84
C PRO A 23 -19.84 22.13 3.68
N ALA A 24 -20.54 21.50 2.74
CA ALA A 24 -19.92 20.84 1.60
C ALA A 24 -19.01 21.85 0.87
N PRO A 25 -17.78 21.45 0.48
CA PRO A 25 -16.94 22.30 -0.34
C PRO A 25 -17.69 22.74 -1.60
N PRO A 26 -17.43 23.95 -2.15
CA PRO A 26 -18.10 24.42 -3.35
C PRO A 26 -17.98 23.41 -4.50
N GLY A 27 -19.10 23.09 -5.15
CA GLY A 27 -19.19 22.09 -6.21
C GLY A 27 -19.90 20.81 -5.76
N ASN A 28 -19.72 19.72 -6.51
CA ASN A 28 -20.29 18.40 -6.21
C ASN A 28 -19.35 17.58 -5.30
N TYR A 29 -18.75 18.21 -4.28
CA TYR A 29 -17.81 17.57 -3.37
C TYR A 29 -18.45 17.29 -2.01
N VAL A 30 -18.10 16.16 -1.42
CA VAL A 30 -18.54 15.77 -0.08
C VAL A 30 -17.31 15.39 0.73
N LEU A 31 -17.23 15.86 1.97
CA LEU A 31 -16.24 15.38 2.93
C LEU A 31 -16.83 14.18 3.66
N THR A 32 -16.15 13.04 3.58
CA THR A 32 -16.57 11.80 4.22
C THR A 32 -15.44 11.30 5.12
N GLU A 33 -15.76 11.12 6.40
CA GLU A 33 -14.88 10.44 7.33
C GLU A 33 -14.99 8.92 7.10
N ILE A 34 -13.90 8.28 6.68
CA ILE A 34 -13.88 6.86 6.31
C ILE A 34 -13.50 5.92 7.47
N ALA A 35 -13.02 6.47 8.60
CA ALA A 35 -12.74 5.74 9.83
C ALA A 35 -12.69 6.69 11.04
N THR A 36 -13.32 6.31 12.16
CA THR A 36 -13.49 7.15 13.37
C THR A 36 -12.39 7.00 14.42
N SER A 37 -11.39 6.14 14.19
CA SER A 37 -10.33 5.88 15.17
C SER A 37 -9.11 5.21 14.54
N GLY A 38 -7.92 5.74 14.86
CA GLY A 38 -6.62 5.18 14.52
C GLY A 38 -5.62 6.31 14.24
N PRO A 39 -4.32 6.14 14.53
CA PRO A 39 -3.31 7.07 14.02
C PRO A 39 -3.42 7.09 12.49
N SER A 40 -3.79 8.22 11.89
CA SER A 40 -3.74 8.34 10.44
C SER A 40 -2.29 8.57 10.03
N PHE A 41 -1.88 8.01 8.89
CA PHE A 41 -0.76 8.59 8.16
C PHE A 41 -1.07 10.06 7.87
N TRP A 42 -0.05 10.91 7.81
CA TRP A 42 -0.24 12.31 7.36
C TRP A 42 -0.77 12.38 5.92
N SER A 43 -0.63 11.30 5.14
CA SER A 43 -1.18 11.14 3.80
C SER A 43 -1.50 9.66 3.53
N PRO A 44 -2.76 9.21 3.71
CA PRO A 44 -3.14 7.84 3.42
C PRO A 44 -3.12 7.56 1.90
N PRO A 45 -2.57 6.43 1.44
CA PRO A 45 -2.61 6.03 0.03
C PRO A 45 -4.03 5.79 -0.46
N ILE A 46 -4.32 6.18 -1.70
CA ILE A 46 -5.60 5.93 -2.38
C ILE A 46 -5.35 5.47 -3.82
N ASN A 47 -6.16 4.55 -4.33
CA ASN A 47 -6.15 4.12 -5.73
C ASN A 47 -7.36 4.64 -6.53
N THR A 48 -7.39 4.41 -7.85
CA THR A 48 -8.47 4.87 -8.74
C THR A 48 -9.84 4.25 -8.45
N SER A 49 -9.91 3.10 -7.77
CA SER A 49 -11.16 2.50 -7.28
C SER A 49 -11.71 3.19 -6.03
N GLY A 50 -10.95 4.11 -5.45
CA GLY A 50 -11.26 4.80 -4.20
C GLY A 50 -10.90 3.99 -2.95
N GLN A 51 -10.15 2.90 -3.06
CA GLN A 51 -9.69 2.18 -1.87
C GLN A 51 -8.63 3.01 -1.13
N VAL A 52 -8.73 3.08 0.19
CA VAL A 52 -7.80 3.88 1.01
C VAL A 52 -7.08 2.99 2.01
N VAL A 53 -5.75 3.07 2.03
CA VAL A 53 -4.91 2.38 3.00
C VAL A 53 -4.84 3.21 4.28
N GLY A 54 -5.38 2.67 5.36
CA GLY A 54 -5.19 3.17 6.72
C GLY A 54 -3.99 2.52 7.40
N TRP A 55 -3.82 2.82 8.69
CA TRP A 55 -2.70 2.31 9.49
C TRP A 55 -2.61 0.77 9.49
N ASN A 56 -3.74 0.12 9.72
CA ASN A 56 -3.85 -1.34 9.81
C ASN A 56 -5.11 -1.90 9.11
N PHE A 57 -5.70 -1.10 8.20
CA PHE A 57 -6.92 -1.46 7.49
C PHE A 57 -6.88 -0.96 6.05
N LEU A 58 -7.67 -1.62 5.19
CA LEU A 58 -8.07 -1.14 3.88
C LEU A 58 -9.53 -0.67 3.96
N TRP A 59 -9.80 0.58 3.62
CA TRP A 59 -11.15 1.04 3.36
C TRP A 59 -11.51 0.73 1.91
N ILE A 60 -12.63 0.04 1.70
CA ILE A 60 -13.12 -0.32 0.37
C ILE A 60 -14.51 0.30 0.18
N PRO A 61 -14.68 1.22 -0.79
CA PRO A 61 -16.00 1.77 -1.06
C PRO A 61 -16.93 0.70 -1.65
N VAL A 62 -18.24 0.82 -1.41
CA VAL A 62 -19.22 -0.11 -2.01
C VAL A 62 -19.29 0.02 -3.55
N SER A 63 -18.89 1.17 -4.07
CA SER A 63 -18.67 1.45 -5.50
C SER A 63 -17.76 2.67 -5.64
N ALA A 64 -17.12 2.87 -6.80
CA ALA A 64 -16.30 4.05 -7.04
C ALA A 64 -17.03 5.36 -6.65
N ASN A 65 -16.33 6.25 -5.94
CA ASN A 65 -16.85 7.52 -5.40
C ASN A 65 -17.96 7.40 -4.33
N ALA A 66 -18.28 6.21 -3.82
CA ALA A 66 -19.29 6.07 -2.78
C ALA A 66 -18.81 6.66 -1.43
N PRO A 67 -19.66 7.36 -0.67
CA PRO A 67 -19.32 7.88 0.67
C PRO A 67 -19.42 6.79 1.77
N VAL A 68 -19.67 5.54 1.38
CA VAL A 68 -19.82 4.42 2.31
C VAL A 68 -19.00 3.23 1.82
N GLY A 69 -18.47 2.47 2.76
CA GLY A 69 -17.55 1.39 2.49
C GLY A 69 -17.36 0.47 3.68
N SER A 70 -16.47 -0.51 3.53
CA SER A 70 -16.10 -1.46 4.56
C SER A 70 -14.64 -1.29 4.97
N LEU A 71 -14.34 -1.50 6.25
CA LEU A 71 -12.98 -1.60 6.76
C LEU A 71 -12.56 -3.06 6.80
N VAL A 72 -11.48 -3.38 6.09
CA VAL A 72 -10.93 -4.73 6.00
C VAL A 72 -9.56 -4.73 6.69
N PRO A 73 -9.32 -5.58 7.70
CA PRO A 73 -7.99 -5.69 8.29
C PRO A 73 -7.03 -6.38 7.31
N PHE A 74 -5.77 -5.94 7.28
CA PHE A 74 -4.73 -6.67 6.54
C PHE A 74 -4.48 -8.02 7.22
N SER A 75 -4.42 -9.10 6.43
CA SER A 75 -3.86 -10.36 6.91
C SER A 75 -2.37 -10.15 7.22
N GLY A 76 -1.98 -10.25 8.49
CA GLY A 76 -0.57 -10.22 8.92
C GLY A 76 -0.12 -9.03 9.77
N GLY A 77 -1.02 -8.11 10.16
CA GLY A 77 -0.73 -7.09 11.17
C GLY A 77 0.33 -6.05 10.77
N GLY A 78 0.54 -5.84 9.47
CA GLY A 78 1.48 -4.86 8.93
C GLY A 78 0.87 -3.46 8.68
N LEU A 79 1.75 -2.49 8.50
CA LEU A 79 1.46 -1.11 8.10
C LEU A 79 1.50 -1.00 6.58
N GLY A 80 0.36 -0.75 5.94
CA GLY A 80 0.30 -0.44 4.51
C GLY A 80 0.78 0.99 4.24
N THR A 81 1.56 1.20 3.19
CA THR A 81 2.21 2.49 2.88
C THR A 81 2.00 2.96 1.45
N ALA A 82 1.64 2.08 0.52
CA ALA A 82 1.21 2.43 -0.83
C ALA A 82 0.26 1.36 -1.39
N ILE A 83 -0.54 1.75 -2.38
CA ILE A 83 -1.52 0.92 -3.08
C ILE A 83 -1.49 1.22 -4.58
N ASP A 84 -1.67 0.20 -5.42
CA ASP A 84 -1.87 0.37 -6.87
C ASP A 84 -3.34 0.29 -7.29
N ASP A 85 -3.61 0.47 -8.59
CA ASP A 85 -4.97 0.45 -9.15
C ASP A 85 -5.62 -0.93 -9.21
N ARG A 86 -4.85 -2.01 -9.02
CA ARG A 86 -5.38 -3.36 -8.83
C ARG A 86 -5.76 -3.62 -7.37
N GLY A 87 -5.33 -2.75 -6.46
CA GLY A 87 -5.49 -2.91 -5.02
C GLY A 87 -4.39 -3.72 -4.37
N GLN A 88 -3.24 -3.94 -5.03
CA GLN A 88 -2.06 -4.49 -4.36
C GLN A 88 -1.50 -3.45 -3.39
N ILE A 89 -1.09 -3.89 -2.20
CA ILE A 89 -0.64 -3.01 -1.12
C ILE A 89 0.77 -3.41 -0.71
N VAL A 90 1.64 -2.42 -0.61
CA VAL A 90 2.98 -2.59 -0.06
C VAL A 90 3.11 -1.91 1.28
N GLY A 91 3.87 -2.53 2.17
CA GLY A 91 3.93 -2.12 3.56
C GLY A 91 5.03 -2.81 4.32
N ALA A 92 5.06 -2.56 5.63
CA ALA A 92 6.00 -3.18 6.56
C ALA A 92 5.23 -4.03 7.57
N SER A 93 5.64 -5.28 7.80
CA SER A 93 5.02 -6.20 8.77
C SER A 93 6.03 -6.66 9.81
N LEU A 94 5.59 -6.90 11.05
CA LEU A 94 6.46 -7.42 12.11
C LEU A 94 6.88 -8.87 11.80
N GLY A 95 8.16 -9.07 11.52
CA GLY A 95 8.80 -10.38 11.39
C GLY A 95 9.73 -10.70 12.56
N PRO A 96 10.26 -11.93 12.65
CA PRO A 96 11.17 -12.34 13.72
C PRO A 96 12.46 -11.53 13.82
N GLN A 97 12.88 -10.89 12.71
CA GLN A 97 14.10 -10.09 12.63
C GLN A 97 13.82 -8.57 12.58
N GLY A 98 12.62 -8.15 12.94
CA GLY A 98 12.16 -6.75 12.84
C GLY A 98 11.10 -6.57 11.77
N MET A 99 10.76 -5.31 11.46
CA MET A 99 9.79 -5.05 10.40
C MET A 99 10.39 -5.41 9.03
N LEU A 100 9.65 -6.15 8.21
CA LEU A 100 10.04 -6.55 6.85
C LEU A 100 9.01 -6.05 5.81
N PRO A 101 9.47 -5.65 4.61
CA PRO A 101 8.56 -5.24 3.55
C PRO A 101 7.71 -6.42 3.09
N PHE A 102 6.43 -6.16 2.83
CA PHE A 102 5.49 -7.14 2.32
C PHE A 102 4.70 -6.58 1.13
N LEU A 103 4.20 -7.50 0.32
CA LEU A 103 3.21 -7.26 -0.72
C LEU A 103 1.95 -8.04 -0.36
N TRP A 104 0.85 -7.35 -0.12
CA TRP A 104 -0.48 -7.96 -0.09
C TRP A 104 -1.11 -7.87 -1.47
N THR A 105 -1.56 -9.00 -2.00
CA THR A 105 -2.19 -9.10 -3.31
C THR A 105 -3.62 -9.58 -3.15
N PRO A 106 -4.63 -8.84 -3.64
CA PRO A 106 -6.00 -9.27 -3.57
C PRO A 106 -6.25 -10.46 -4.50
N ASP A 107 -7.16 -11.37 -4.11
CA ASP A 107 -7.49 -12.59 -4.88
C ASP A 107 -8.03 -12.27 -6.27
N THR A 108 -8.74 -11.15 -6.38
CA THR A 108 -9.18 -10.52 -7.63
C THR A 108 -9.01 -9.00 -7.52
N PRO A 109 -8.90 -8.23 -8.63
CA PRO A 109 -8.68 -6.79 -8.55
C PRO A 109 -9.66 -6.09 -7.59
N ASN A 110 -9.12 -5.29 -6.67
CA ASN A 110 -9.85 -4.52 -5.66
C ASN A 110 -10.69 -5.34 -4.65
N ALA A 111 -10.45 -6.65 -4.54
CA ALA A 111 -11.15 -7.50 -3.57
C ALA A 111 -10.81 -7.16 -2.11
N SER A 112 -11.66 -7.62 -1.19
CA SER A 112 -11.45 -7.54 0.27
C SER A 112 -10.66 -8.71 0.85
N SER A 113 -10.32 -9.71 0.04
CA SER A 113 -9.52 -10.86 0.43
C SER A 113 -8.28 -10.97 -0.45
N GLY A 114 -7.22 -11.56 0.09
CA GLY A 114 -5.94 -11.66 -0.56
C GLY A 114 -4.89 -12.34 0.30
N THR A 115 -3.66 -12.34 -0.19
CA THR A 115 -2.53 -13.01 0.45
C THR A 115 -1.33 -12.07 0.57
N SER A 116 -0.59 -12.19 1.68
CA SER A 116 0.64 -11.42 1.91
C SER A 116 1.87 -12.29 1.64
N VAL A 117 2.84 -11.73 0.92
CA VAL A 117 4.18 -12.31 0.75
C VAL A 117 5.24 -11.32 1.21
N ALA A 118 6.36 -11.84 1.73
CA ALA A 118 7.50 -11.00 2.03
C ALA A 118 8.18 -10.56 0.72
N ILE A 119 8.55 -9.28 0.63
CA ILE A 119 9.39 -8.77 -0.45
C ILE A 119 10.86 -8.92 -0.01
N PRO A 120 11.75 -9.47 -0.85
CA PRO A 120 13.18 -9.46 -0.56
C PRO A 120 13.70 -8.03 -0.41
N ALA A 121 14.46 -7.77 0.64
CA ALA A 121 15.15 -6.49 0.85
C ALA A 121 16.67 -6.71 1.01
N PRO A 122 17.51 -5.71 0.65
CA PRO A 122 18.93 -5.74 0.96
C PRO A 122 19.19 -5.95 2.47
N PRO A 123 20.29 -6.63 2.84
CA PRO A 123 20.70 -6.73 4.25
C PRO A 123 20.86 -5.34 4.89
N GLY A 124 20.41 -5.19 6.14
CA GLY A 124 20.55 -3.94 6.91
C GLY A 124 19.43 -2.94 6.71
N VAL A 125 18.54 -3.15 5.74
CA VAL A 125 17.34 -2.35 5.56
C VAL A 125 16.40 -2.50 6.75
N SER A 126 16.02 -1.38 7.38
CA SER A 126 15.04 -1.33 8.48
C SER A 126 13.74 -0.70 7.99
N SER A 127 12.63 -1.45 8.03
CA SER A 127 11.35 -0.97 7.49
C SER A 127 10.48 -0.16 8.45
N LEU A 128 10.99 0.18 9.65
CA LEU A 128 10.25 0.99 10.62
C LEU A 128 9.85 2.37 10.07
N ASN A 129 10.68 2.95 9.19
CA ASN A 129 10.47 4.26 8.57
C ASN A 129 10.59 4.19 7.03
N MET A 130 10.18 3.08 6.44
CA MET A 130 10.29 2.92 5.00
C MET A 130 9.25 3.74 4.23
N THR A 131 9.73 4.51 3.26
CA THR A 131 8.89 5.01 2.17
C THR A 131 8.86 3.95 1.08
N MET A 132 7.66 3.48 0.72
CA MET A 132 7.48 2.53 -0.39
C MET A 132 6.50 3.10 -1.42
N SER A 133 6.62 2.61 -2.65
CA SER A 133 5.72 2.95 -3.75
C SER A 133 5.58 1.74 -4.65
N ILE A 134 4.38 1.55 -5.21
CA ILE A 134 4.04 0.48 -6.14
C ILE A 134 3.39 1.09 -7.40
N ASN A 135 3.57 0.47 -8.55
CA ASN A 135 2.88 0.83 -9.79
C ASN A 135 1.96 -0.29 -10.29
N SER A 136 1.18 -0.05 -11.35
CA SER A 136 0.22 -1.01 -11.93
C SER A 136 0.82 -2.30 -12.53
N TYR A 137 2.13 -2.37 -12.75
CA TYR A 137 2.80 -3.64 -13.09
C TYR A 137 3.04 -4.49 -11.83
N GLY A 138 2.96 -3.90 -10.64
CA GLY A 138 3.33 -4.49 -9.35
C GLY A 138 4.80 -4.27 -8.99
N GLN A 139 5.51 -3.37 -9.65
CA GLN A 139 6.88 -3.02 -9.28
C GLN A 139 6.92 -2.24 -7.98
N VAL A 140 7.85 -2.59 -7.10
CA VAL A 140 7.95 -2.00 -5.76
C VAL A 140 9.30 -1.34 -5.59
N ILE A 141 9.29 -0.08 -5.21
CA ILE A 141 10.47 0.61 -4.70
C ILE A 141 10.33 0.86 -3.21
N GLY A 142 11.45 0.93 -2.50
CA GLY A 142 11.47 1.35 -1.12
C GLY A 142 12.80 1.95 -0.70
N SER A 143 12.75 2.86 0.27
CA SER A 143 13.92 3.47 0.89
C SER A 143 13.72 3.61 2.39
N ASP A 144 14.76 3.37 3.18
CA ASP A 144 14.77 3.68 4.62
C ASP A 144 15.50 5.00 4.92
N ASP A 145 15.42 5.44 6.18
CA ASP A 145 16.04 6.69 6.65
C ASP A 145 17.58 6.70 6.57
N SER A 146 18.21 5.52 6.45
CA SER A 146 19.67 5.42 6.26
C SER A 146 20.07 5.65 4.80
N GLY A 147 19.10 5.74 3.89
CA GLY A 147 19.30 5.88 2.46
C GLY A 147 19.43 4.55 1.72
N LEU A 148 19.35 3.41 2.43
CA LEU A 148 19.30 2.11 1.78
C LEU A 148 18.00 1.99 1.01
N SER A 149 18.13 1.65 -0.27
CA SER A 149 17.02 1.62 -1.21
C SER A 149 16.97 0.30 -1.94
N PHE A 150 15.79 -0.04 -2.45
CA PHE A 150 15.60 -1.22 -3.26
C PHE A 150 14.57 -0.98 -4.35
N PHE A 151 14.71 -1.75 -5.43
CA PHE A 151 13.71 -1.85 -6.49
C PHE A 151 13.48 -3.32 -6.80
N TRP A 152 12.29 -3.82 -6.45
CA TRP A 152 11.84 -5.16 -6.77
C TRP A 152 10.90 -5.15 -7.98
N THR A 153 11.11 -6.08 -8.91
CA THR A 153 10.24 -6.26 -10.09
C THR A 153 9.66 -7.66 -10.10
N PRO A 154 8.32 -7.81 -10.18
CA PRO A 154 7.70 -9.13 -10.27
C PRO A 154 8.03 -9.80 -11.60
N SER A 155 8.16 -11.13 -11.58
CA SER A 155 8.48 -11.94 -12.78
C SER A 155 7.39 -11.91 -13.84
N THR A 156 6.15 -11.66 -13.42
CA THR A 156 4.96 -11.46 -14.26
C THR A 156 4.17 -10.27 -13.72
N PRO A 157 3.38 -9.54 -14.53
CA PRO A 157 2.57 -8.44 -14.04
C PRO A 157 1.72 -8.85 -12.83
N ASN A 158 1.78 -8.05 -11.75
CA ASN A 158 1.07 -8.28 -10.48
C ASN A 158 1.41 -9.60 -9.77
N GLY A 159 2.53 -10.25 -10.14
CA GLY A 159 2.97 -11.50 -9.53
C GLY A 159 3.48 -11.32 -8.10
N THR A 160 3.48 -12.40 -7.32
CA THR A 160 3.98 -12.43 -5.93
C THR A 160 5.44 -12.86 -5.82
N THR A 161 6.09 -13.14 -6.95
CA THR A 161 7.51 -13.51 -7.04
C THR A 161 8.21 -12.60 -8.01
N GLY A 162 9.51 -12.36 -7.79
CA GLY A 162 10.26 -11.38 -8.55
C GLY A 162 11.71 -11.28 -8.12
N THR A 163 12.41 -10.32 -8.71
CA THR A 163 13.85 -10.11 -8.49
C THR A 163 14.11 -8.72 -7.96
N LEU A 164 15.05 -8.63 -7.01
CA LEU A 164 15.61 -7.37 -6.54
C LEU A 164 16.64 -6.85 -7.53
N ASN A 165 16.56 -5.57 -7.88
CA ASN A 165 17.59 -4.86 -8.63
C ASN A 165 18.55 -4.16 -7.64
N PRO A 166 19.82 -4.59 -7.55
CA PRO A 166 20.79 -4.04 -6.60
C PRO A 166 21.51 -2.78 -7.10
N ASP A 167 21.08 -2.21 -8.23
CA ASP A 167 21.76 -1.07 -8.82
C ASP A 167 21.75 0.15 -7.88
N SER A 168 22.95 0.62 -7.51
CA SER A 168 23.14 1.72 -6.57
C SER A 168 22.59 3.06 -7.08
N ARG A 169 22.29 3.16 -8.38
CA ARG A 169 21.58 4.32 -8.94
C ARG A 169 20.15 4.44 -8.42
N PHE A 170 19.58 3.42 -7.80
CA PHE A 170 18.30 3.49 -7.08
C PHE A 170 18.42 4.03 -5.66
N ASN A 171 19.60 4.42 -5.19
CA ASN A 171 19.72 5.05 -3.88
C ASN A 171 18.94 6.36 -3.82
N GLY A 172 18.05 6.48 -2.83
CA GLY A 172 17.17 7.63 -2.65
C GLY A 172 15.92 7.61 -3.53
N VAL A 173 15.44 6.45 -3.97
CA VAL A 173 14.12 6.34 -4.63
C VAL A 173 13.01 6.96 -3.78
N THR A 174 11.99 7.54 -4.43
CA THR A 174 10.88 8.22 -3.73
C THR A 174 9.50 7.86 -4.27
N ARG A 175 9.33 7.78 -5.59
CA ARG A 175 8.08 7.42 -6.28
C ARG A 175 8.38 6.62 -7.54
N ILE A 176 7.45 5.75 -7.90
CA ILE A 176 7.40 5.05 -9.19
C ILE A 176 6.06 5.34 -9.86
N ASN A 177 6.04 5.52 -11.18
CA ASN A 177 4.79 5.61 -11.95
C ASN A 177 4.51 4.32 -12.74
N ASP A 178 3.37 4.29 -13.44
CA ASP A 178 2.93 3.13 -14.23
C ASP A 178 3.81 2.80 -15.44
N PHE A 179 4.63 3.74 -15.89
CA PHE A 179 5.65 3.51 -16.92
C PHE A 179 6.98 3.00 -16.35
N GLY A 180 7.04 2.70 -15.04
CA GLY A 180 8.25 2.25 -14.37
C GLY A 180 9.32 3.34 -14.21
N GLN A 181 8.96 4.61 -14.39
CA GLN A 181 9.87 5.73 -14.14
C GLN A 181 9.95 5.97 -12.64
N VAL A 182 11.16 6.25 -12.15
CA VAL A 182 11.43 6.40 -10.71
C VAL A 182 12.04 7.76 -10.44
N THR A 183 11.47 8.51 -9.50
CA THR A 183 12.07 9.75 -9.00
C THR A 183 13.02 9.44 -7.86
N LEU A 184 14.17 10.12 -7.84
CA LEU A 184 15.17 9.96 -6.80
C LEU A 184 15.54 11.30 -6.17
N ASN A 185 15.66 11.29 -4.84
CA ASN A 185 16.17 12.39 -4.04
C ASN A 185 17.30 11.88 -3.14
N PRO A 186 18.54 11.80 -3.65
CA PRO A 186 19.66 11.30 -2.87
C PRO A 186 19.95 12.22 -1.66
N VAL A 187 20.04 11.62 -0.47
CA VAL A 187 20.40 12.28 0.81
C VAL A 187 21.84 12.87 0.79
N PRO A 188 22.18 13.85 1.66
CA PRO A 188 22.82 15.10 1.25
C PRO A 188 24.35 15.03 1.29
N ARG A 189 25.00 14.60 0.21
CA ARG A 189 26.46 14.79 0.04
C ARG A 189 26.91 15.29 -1.34
N ALA A 190 26.01 15.45 -2.29
CA ALA A 190 26.26 16.14 -3.56
C ALA A 190 24.93 16.80 -3.97
N GLY A 191 24.96 18.07 -4.39
CA GLY A 191 23.80 18.94 -4.55
C GLY A 191 22.50 18.24 -4.96
N ASN A 192 21.44 18.46 -4.17
CA ASN A 192 20.09 17.87 -4.30
C ASN A 192 19.50 18.14 -5.69
N THR A 193 19.87 17.31 -6.66
CA THR A 193 19.34 17.40 -8.02
C THR A 193 18.33 16.27 -8.16
N PRO A 194 17.03 16.58 -8.27
CA PRO A 194 16.02 15.55 -8.51
C PRO A 194 16.39 14.81 -9.79
N THR A 195 16.52 13.49 -9.68
CA THR A 195 16.88 12.63 -10.81
C THR A 195 15.68 11.79 -11.21
N LEU A 196 15.51 11.58 -12.51
CA LEU A 196 14.49 10.70 -13.07
C LEU A 196 15.16 9.51 -13.74
N PHE A 197 14.91 8.32 -13.21
CA PHE A 197 15.19 7.08 -13.93
C PHE A 197 14.04 6.81 -14.91
N THR A 198 14.39 6.56 -16.17
CA THR A 198 13.44 6.16 -17.22
C THR A 198 13.88 4.83 -17.82
N PRO A 199 13.01 3.80 -17.84
CA PRO A 199 13.31 2.54 -18.53
C PRO A 199 13.63 2.78 -20.01
N THR A 200 14.61 2.05 -20.56
CA THR A 200 15.04 2.21 -21.97
C THR A 200 14.17 1.43 -22.96
N ALA A 201 13.18 0.67 -22.47
CA ALA A 201 12.23 -0.08 -23.27
C ALA A 201 10.90 -0.17 -22.51
N ASP A 202 9.80 -0.07 -23.25
CA ASP A 202 8.47 -0.40 -22.74
C ASP A 202 8.42 -1.89 -22.43
N ARG A 203 7.80 -2.27 -21.30
CA ARG A 203 7.50 -3.66 -20.96
C ARG A 203 6.02 -3.94 -21.08
#